data_AF-A0A0J1H9R2-F1
#
_entry.id   AF-A0A0J1H9R2-F1
#
_cell.length_a   1.000
_cell.length_b   1.000
_cell.length_c   1.000
_cell.angle_alpha   90.00
_cell.angle_beta   90.00
_cell.angle_gamma   90.00
#
_symmetry.space_group_name_H-M   'P 1'
#
loop_
_entity.id
_entity.type
_entity.pdbx_description
1 polymer ?
#
loop_
_entity_poly.entity_id
_entity_poly.type
_entity_poly.pdbx_seq_one_letter_code
_entity_poly.pdbx_strand_id
1 'polypeptide(L)'
;MSSHAQQTSTATLIAGVPDEEICALSTTPCHTTSAQLELDTDIVRPMAPANLSVTWPKLDNDIQELIVELEGHEMMMGVYKAKLTRESDSPLFRGELMLPFCVSDAMTWKGRIIPTTINNDYQPQYISVRMKQ
;
A
#
# COMPACT_ATOMS: atom_id res chain seq x y z
N MET A 1 -4.07 42.17 14.48
CA MET A 1 -2.77 41.72 13.93
C MET A 1 -2.79 40.20 13.95
N SER A 2 -3.23 39.59 12.85
CA SER A 2 -3.39 38.14 12.74
C SER A 2 -2.11 37.53 12.19
N SER A 3 -1.40 36.75 13.01
CA SER A 3 -0.29 35.91 12.56
C SER A 3 -0.85 34.55 12.18
N HIS A 4 -0.94 34.27 10.88
CA HIS A 4 -1.16 32.93 10.36
C HIS A 4 0.16 32.15 10.45
N ALA A 5 0.28 31.25 11.42
CA ALA A 5 1.32 30.24 11.39
C ALA A 5 0.90 29.16 10.39
N GLN A 6 1.71 29.00 9.36
CA GLN A 6 1.55 27.99 8.31
C GLN A 6 1.55 26.59 8.90
N GLN A 7 0.51 25.82 8.58
CA GLN A 7 0.39 24.40 8.87
C GLN A 7 1.29 23.63 7.89
N THR A 8 2.49 23.26 8.33
CA THR A 8 3.27 22.19 7.69
C THR A 8 2.66 20.84 8.07
N SER A 9 1.73 20.37 7.24
CA SER A 9 1.11 19.03 7.38
C SER A 9 2.09 17.94 6.95
N THR A 10 2.70 17.25 7.91
CA THR A 10 3.18 15.87 7.74
C THR A 10 1.94 14.98 7.69
N ALA A 11 1.28 14.89 6.53
CA ALA A 11 0.09 14.06 6.38
C ALA A 11 0.50 12.58 6.31
N THR A 12 0.17 11.81 7.36
CA THR A 12 0.27 10.33 7.36
C THR A 12 -0.63 9.77 6.26
N LEU A 13 -0.14 8.80 5.47
CA LEU A 13 -0.83 8.26 4.27
C LEU A 13 -2.26 7.77 4.50
N ILE A 14 -2.58 7.42 5.75
CA ILE A 14 -3.84 6.79 6.18
C ILE A 14 -4.51 7.56 7.34
N ALA A 15 -4.17 8.83 7.55
CA ALA A 15 -4.80 9.63 8.61
C ALA A 15 -6.33 9.69 8.41
N GLY A 16 -7.08 9.23 9.40
CA GLY A 16 -8.55 9.26 9.39
C GLY A 16 -9.22 8.07 8.67
N VAL A 17 -8.46 7.07 8.22
CA VAL A 17 -9.01 5.82 7.68
C VAL A 17 -9.31 4.85 8.85
N PRO A 18 -10.54 4.33 9.00
CA PRO A 18 -10.88 3.32 10.00
C PRO A 18 -10.08 2.03 9.80
N ASP A 19 -9.68 1.35 10.88
CA ASP A 19 -8.87 0.12 10.78
C ASP A 19 -9.63 -1.01 10.04
N GLU A 20 -10.97 -1.06 10.12
CA GLU A 20 -11.80 -1.99 9.37
C GLU A 20 -11.79 -1.79 7.85
N GLU A 21 -11.38 -0.62 7.37
CA GLU A 21 -11.23 -0.30 5.95
C GLU A 21 -9.81 -0.59 5.44
N ILE A 22 -8.87 -0.92 6.35
CA ILE A 22 -7.50 -1.26 6.02
C ILE A 22 -7.41 -2.77 5.78
N CYS A 23 -7.11 -3.16 4.56
CA CYS A 23 -6.83 -4.55 4.26
C CYS A 23 -5.52 -5.01 4.91
N ALA A 24 -5.57 -5.98 5.81
CA ALA A 24 -4.39 -6.70 6.29
C ALA A 24 -3.95 -7.73 5.25
N LEU A 25 -2.86 -7.44 4.53
CA LEU A 25 -2.34 -8.31 3.49
C LEU A 25 -1.70 -9.57 4.07
N SER A 26 -2.03 -10.71 3.47
CA SER A 26 -1.53 -12.05 3.82
C SER A 26 -1.74 -13.01 2.64
N THR A 27 -1.50 -14.30 2.85
CA THR A 27 -1.89 -15.36 1.89
C THR A 27 -3.40 -15.56 1.80
N THR A 28 -4.17 -15.03 2.75
CA THR A 28 -5.62 -14.97 2.63
C THR A 28 -6.00 -13.66 1.92
N PRO A 29 -6.64 -13.72 0.73
CA PRO A 29 -7.04 -12.52 0.02
C PRO A 29 -8.00 -11.68 0.84
N CYS A 30 -7.75 -10.38 0.89
CA CYS A 30 -8.70 -9.42 1.40
C CYS A 30 -9.48 -8.81 0.23
N HIS A 31 -10.68 -8.32 0.53
CA HIS A 31 -11.52 -7.64 -0.44
C HIS A 31 -11.81 -6.23 0.03
N THR A 32 -11.60 -5.27 -0.86
CA THR A 32 -12.16 -3.93 -0.74
C THR A 32 -13.38 -3.83 -1.65
N THR A 33 -14.02 -2.66 -1.67
CA THR A 33 -15.15 -2.40 -2.57
C THR A 33 -14.80 -2.55 -4.06
N SER A 34 -13.52 -2.41 -4.43
CA SER A 34 -13.10 -2.33 -5.84
C SER A 34 -11.96 -3.27 -6.25
N ALA A 35 -11.28 -3.89 -5.30
CA ALA A 35 -10.12 -4.75 -5.56
C ALA A 35 -10.05 -5.96 -4.62
N GLN A 36 -9.36 -7.00 -5.06
CA GLN A 36 -8.89 -8.10 -4.24
C GLN A 36 -7.37 -8.02 -4.15
N LEU A 37 -6.82 -8.17 -2.94
CA LEU A 37 -5.39 -8.03 -2.68
C LEU A 37 -4.85 -9.23 -1.90
N GLU A 38 -3.65 -9.68 -2.25
CA GLU A 38 -3.03 -10.87 -1.68
C GLU A 38 -1.51 -10.76 -1.68
N LEU A 39 -0.88 -11.25 -0.62
CA LEU A 39 0.57 -11.49 -0.55
C LEU A 39 0.85 -12.99 -0.65
N ASP A 40 2.01 -13.35 -1.18
CA ASP A 40 2.49 -14.73 -1.18
C ASP A 40 3.00 -15.23 0.19
N THR A 41 2.98 -14.36 1.21
CA THR A 41 3.37 -14.66 2.59
C THR A 41 2.51 -13.90 3.59
N ASP A 42 2.25 -14.51 4.75
CA ASP A 42 1.53 -13.86 5.85
C ASP A 42 2.39 -12.84 6.58
N ILE A 43 3.71 -13.07 6.59
CA ILE A 43 4.68 -12.25 7.30
C ILE A 43 5.83 -11.95 6.35
N VAL A 44 6.03 -10.67 6.05
CA VAL A 44 7.16 -10.20 5.26
C VAL A 44 8.43 -10.25 6.08
N ARG A 45 9.55 -10.61 5.44
CA ARG A 45 10.88 -10.52 6.04
C ARG A 45 11.63 -9.29 5.50
N PRO A 46 12.39 -8.58 6.34
CA PRO A 46 13.20 -7.45 5.90
C PRO A 46 14.13 -7.83 4.74
N MET A 47 14.25 -6.95 3.75
CA MET A 47 15.14 -7.11 2.59
C MET A 47 14.92 -8.40 1.76
N ALA A 48 13.84 -9.14 2.01
CA ALA A 48 13.42 -10.26 1.20
C ALA A 48 12.20 -9.86 0.36
N PRO A 49 12.11 -10.30 -0.90
CA PRO A 49 10.95 -10.02 -1.73
C PRO A 49 9.72 -10.77 -1.19
N ALA A 50 8.58 -10.08 -1.15
CA ALA A 50 7.25 -10.65 -1.01
C ALA A 50 6.41 -10.23 -2.22
N ASN A 51 5.79 -11.19 -2.90
CA ASN A 51 5.00 -10.91 -4.11
C ASN A 51 3.61 -10.41 -3.71
N LEU A 52 3.25 -9.22 -4.21
CA LEU A 52 1.94 -8.63 -4.06
C LEU A 52 1.15 -8.76 -5.36
N SER A 53 -0.05 -9.33 -5.26
CA SER A 53 -1.02 -9.40 -6.35
C SER A 53 -2.24 -8.53 -6.02
N VAL A 54 -2.66 -7.73 -7.00
CA VAL A 54 -3.86 -6.88 -6.91
C VAL A 54 -4.74 -7.11 -8.12
N THR A 55 -5.95 -7.63 -7.91
CA THR A 55 -6.96 -7.73 -8.95
C THR A 55 -7.93 -6.57 -8.83
N TRP A 56 -7.96 -5.67 -9.82
CA TRP A 56 -8.77 -4.45 -9.78
C TRP A 56 -9.55 -4.27 -11.10
N PRO A 57 -10.71 -4.93 -11.24
CA PRO A 57 -11.40 -5.05 -12.53
C PRO A 57 -11.96 -3.77 -13.12
N LYS A 58 -12.21 -2.76 -12.29
CA LYS A 58 -12.80 -1.48 -12.71
C LYS A 58 -11.78 -0.42 -13.14
N LEU A 59 -10.49 -0.76 -13.13
CA LEU A 59 -9.43 0.14 -13.59
C LEU A 59 -9.34 0.14 -15.12
N ASP A 60 -9.36 1.33 -15.71
CA ASP A 60 -9.21 1.52 -17.15
C ASP A 60 -7.97 0.80 -17.70
N ASN A 61 -8.09 0.26 -18.92
CA ASN A 61 -7.04 -0.55 -19.53
C ASN A 61 -5.79 0.24 -19.92
N ASP A 62 -5.85 1.57 -20.01
CA ASP A 62 -4.67 2.41 -20.23
C ASP A 62 -3.79 2.55 -18.98
N ILE A 63 -4.33 2.25 -17.79
CA ILE A 63 -3.57 2.23 -16.54
C ILE A 63 -2.79 0.93 -16.46
N GLN A 64 -1.47 1.02 -16.66
CA GLN A 64 -0.55 -0.13 -16.69
C GLN A 64 0.23 -0.34 -15.39
N GLU A 65 0.17 0.63 -14.47
CA GLU A 65 1.01 0.62 -13.26
C GLU A 65 0.23 1.11 -12.05
N LEU A 66 0.48 0.48 -10.90
CA LEU A 66 0.06 0.95 -9.58
C LEU A 66 1.28 1.30 -8.75
N ILE A 67 1.14 2.29 -7.90
CA ILE A 67 2.11 2.65 -6.87
C ILE A 67 1.60 2.20 -5.52
N VAL A 68 2.44 1.47 -4.80
CA VAL A 68 2.26 1.13 -3.40
C VAL A 68 3.07 2.12 -2.58
N GLU A 69 2.43 2.83 -1.65
CA GLU A 69 3.09 3.71 -0.69
C GLU A 69 2.86 3.16 0.72
N LEU A 70 3.93 3.00 1.50
CA LEU A 70 3.87 2.45 2.85
C LEU A 70 4.68 3.30 3.83
N GLU A 71 4.16 3.47 5.04
CA GLU A 71 4.83 4.09 6.18
C GLU A 71 4.85 3.11 7.35
N GLY A 72 5.92 3.12 8.13
CA GLY A 72 6.00 2.35 9.37
C GLY A 72 5.02 2.91 10.40
N HIS A 73 4.10 2.07 10.88
CA HIS A 73 3.08 2.48 11.84
C HIS A 73 3.67 2.73 13.23
N GLU A 74 4.54 1.83 13.69
CA GLU A 74 5.18 1.95 15.01
C GLU A 74 6.31 2.99 15.01
N MET A 75 7.06 3.12 13.90
CA MET A 75 8.15 4.09 13.75
C MET A 75 8.20 4.67 12.33
N MET A 76 8.14 6.00 12.22
CA MET A 76 8.25 6.70 10.94
C MET A 76 9.69 6.72 10.43
N MET A 77 9.95 6.12 9.27
CA MET A 77 11.28 6.05 8.63
C MET A 77 11.28 6.55 7.19
N GLY A 78 10.26 7.34 6.85
CA GLY A 78 9.96 7.76 5.49
C GLY A 78 8.91 6.87 4.82
N VAL A 79 8.63 7.19 3.56
CA VAL A 79 7.66 6.49 2.72
C VAL A 79 8.39 5.49 1.83
N TYR A 80 8.11 4.21 2.01
CA TYR A 80 8.51 3.17 1.07
C TYR A 80 7.59 3.21 -0.15
N LYS A 81 8.17 3.04 -1.35
CA LYS A 81 7.43 2.97 -2.61
C LYS A 81 7.80 1.73 -3.41
N ALA A 82 6.80 1.02 -3.91
CA ALA A 82 6.94 -0.07 -4.86
C ALA A 82 5.99 0.11 -6.04
N LYS A 83 6.30 -0.53 -7.16
CA LYS A 83 5.50 -0.50 -8.37
C LYS A 83 4.90 -1.87 -8.63
N LEU A 84 3.62 -1.92 -8.94
CA LEU A 84 2.96 -3.10 -9.51
C LEU A 84 2.69 -2.84 -10.99
N THR A 85 2.91 -3.85 -11.83
CA THR A 85 2.71 -3.78 -13.27
C THR A 85 1.53 -4.65 -13.65
N ARG A 86 0.66 -4.17 -14.54
CA ARG A 86 -0.46 -4.95 -15.07
C ARG A 86 0.05 -6.15 -15.85
N GLU A 87 -0.56 -7.31 -15.66
CA GLU A 87 -0.39 -8.45 -16.55
C GLU A 87 -1.23 -8.25 -17.81
N SER A 88 -0.63 -8.50 -18.97
CA SER A 88 -1.19 -8.21 -20.30
C SER A 88 -2.69 -8.47 -20.40
N ASP A 89 -3.45 -7.43 -20.75
CA ASP A 89 -4.90 -7.45 -20.97
C ASP A 89 -5.74 -8.08 -19.84
N SER A 90 -5.24 -8.00 -18.60
CA SER A 90 -5.92 -8.56 -17.43
C SER A 90 -6.20 -7.49 -16.36
N PRO A 91 -7.13 -7.74 -15.43
CA PRO A 91 -7.35 -6.87 -14.27
C PRO A 91 -6.30 -7.04 -13.17
N LEU A 92 -5.27 -7.86 -13.40
CA LEU A 92 -4.29 -8.27 -12.40
C LEU A 92 -3.00 -7.45 -12.53
N PHE A 93 -2.51 -6.97 -11.38
CA PHE A 93 -1.24 -6.28 -11.23
C PHE A 93 -0.34 -7.05 -10.28
N ARG A 94 0.96 -7.13 -10.60
CA ARG A 94 1.96 -7.83 -9.79
C ARG A 94 3.22 -7.01 -9.59
N GLY A 95 3.87 -7.21 -8.46
CA GLY A 95 5.17 -6.64 -8.13
C GLY A 95 5.66 -7.12 -6.77
N GLU A 96 6.87 -6.73 -6.42
CA GLU A 96 7.51 -7.16 -5.18
C GLU A 96 7.52 -6.04 -4.14
N LEU A 97 7.27 -6.42 -2.88
CA LEU A 97 7.58 -5.61 -1.72
C LEU A 97 8.91 -6.09 -1.14
N MET A 98 9.88 -5.19 -1.02
CA MET A 98 11.15 -5.42 -0.37
C MET A 98 11.36 -4.34 0.68
N LEU A 99 10.85 -4.59 1.88
CA LEU A 99 10.78 -3.59 2.94
C LEU A 99 12.16 -3.43 3.63
N PRO A 100 12.55 -2.18 3.96
CA PRO A 100 13.86 -1.90 4.53
C PRO A 100 14.04 -2.50 5.93
N PHE A 101 15.28 -2.86 6.25
CA PHE A 101 15.68 -3.40 7.54
C PHE A 101 15.72 -2.31 8.62
N CYS A 102 14.72 -2.26 9.50
CA CYS A 102 14.76 -1.36 10.66
C CYS A 102 13.91 -1.83 11.86
N VAL A 103 13.64 -3.13 11.99
CA VAL A 103 12.83 -3.68 13.10
C VAL A 103 13.70 -4.38 14.11
N SER A 104 13.37 -4.21 15.40
CA SER A 104 13.97 -4.99 16.49
C SER A 104 13.30 -6.36 16.67
N ASP A 105 12.00 -6.47 16.38
CA ASP A 105 11.23 -7.71 16.46
C ASP A 105 10.16 -7.75 15.34
N ALA A 106 9.25 -6.77 15.35
CA ALA A 106 8.17 -6.71 14.38
C ALA A 106 7.72 -5.27 14.09
N MET A 107 7.17 -5.04 12.89
CA MET A 107 6.59 -3.76 12.47
C MET A 107 5.41 -3.99 11.54
N THR A 108 4.47 -3.08 11.62
CA THR A 108 3.31 -2.98 10.75
C THR A 108 3.55 -1.81 9.83
N TRP A 109 3.60 -2.07 8.53
CA TRP A 109 3.61 -1.02 7.53
C TRP A 109 2.16 -0.76 7.14
N LYS A 110 1.73 0.49 7.15
CA LYS A 110 0.39 0.89 6.70
C LYS A 110 0.51 1.88 5.56
N GLY A 111 -0.45 1.87 4.63
CA GLY A 111 -0.40 2.76 3.49
C GLY A 111 -1.49 2.49 2.46
N ARG A 112 -1.18 2.74 1.19
CA ARG A 112 -2.16 2.71 0.12
C ARG A 112 -1.60 2.23 -1.22
N ILE A 113 -2.49 1.73 -2.06
CA ILE A 113 -2.24 1.44 -3.47
C ILE A 113 -3.06 2.40 -4.32
N ILE A 114 -2.40 3.06 -5.26
CA ILE A 114 -3.00 4.05 -6.17
C ILE A 114 -2.54 3.82 -7.60
N PRO A 115 -3.37 4.11 -8.62
CA PRO A 115 -2.92 4.20 -10.01
C PRO A 115 -1.84 5.26 -10.20
N THR A 116 -0.91 5.04 -11.15
CA THR A 116 0.09 6.08 -11.52
C THR A 116 -0.55 7.32 -12.11
N THR A 117 -1.64 7.15 -12.86
CA THR A 117 -2.49 8.25 -13.34
C THR A 117 -3.61 8.49 -12.33
N ILE A 118 -3.50 9.55 -11.54
CA ILE A 118 -4.52 9.89 -10.54
C ILE A 118 -5.67 10.62 -11.24
N ASN A 119 -6.77 9.89 -11.44
CA ASN A 119 -8.07 10.45 -11.77
C ASN A 119 -8.95 10.39 -10.51
N ASN A 120 -9.88 11.36 -10.34
CA ASN A 120 -10.75 11.44 -9.15
C ASN A 120 -11.72 10.26 -9.01
N ASP A 121 -11.81 9.39 -10.01
CA ASP A 121 -12.74 8.25 -10.05
C ASP A 121 -12.22 7.02 -9.29
N TYR A 122 -10.92 6.98 -8.96
CA TYR A 122 -10.30 5.85 -8.28
C TYR A 122 -9.99 6.19 -6.83
N GLN A 123 -10.60 5.44 -5.91
CA GLN A 123 -10.26 5.51 -4.49
C GLN A 123 -9.00 4.70 -4.21
N PRO A 124 -8.10 5.18 -3.33
CA PRO A 124 -6.96 4.39 -2.87
C PRO A 124 -7.40 3.09 -2.20
N GLN A 125 -6.61 2.04 -2.37
CA GLN A 125 -6.80 0.79 -1.62
C GLN A 125 -5.90 0.85 -0.40
N TYR A 126 -6.48 0.98 0.79
CA TYR A 126 -5.72 1.06 2.03
C TYR A 126 -5.29 -0.33 2.49
N ILE A 127 -4.01 -0.45 2.84
CA ILE A 127 -3.38 -1.73 3.17
C ILE A 127 -2.53 -1.64 4.42
N SER A 128 -2.35 -2.80 5.06
CA SER A 128 -1.33 -3.02 6.06
C SER A 128 -0.57 -4.31 5.77
N VAL A 129 0.72 -4.32 6.12
CA VAL A 129 1.64 -5.43 5.94
C VAL A 129 2.35 -5.70 7.25
N ARG A 130 2.33 -6.96 7.70
CA ARG A 130 3.07 -7.36 8.90
C ARG A 130 4.46 -7.86 8.53
N MET A 131 5.47 -7.31 9.18
CA MET A 131 6.88 -7.68 8.99
C MET A 131 7.49 -8.19 10.31
N LYS A 132 8.30 -9.24 10.23
CA LYS A 132 9.11 -9.78 11.35
C LYS A 132 10.50 -10.21 10.87
N GLN A 133 11.47 -10.22 11.79
CA GLN A 133 12.81 -10.77 11.52
C GLN A 133 12.79 -12.30 11.31
#